data_AF-A0A945AXV8-F1
#
_entry.id   AF-A0A945AXV8-F1
#
_cell.length_a   1.000
_cell.length_b   1.000
_cell.length_c   1.000
_cell.angle_alpha   90.00
_cell.angle_beta   90.00
_cell.angle_gamma   90.00
#
_symmetry.space_group_name_H-M   'P 1'
#
loop_
_entity.id
_entity.type
_entity.pdbx_description
1 polymer ?
#
loop_
_entity_poly.entity_id
_entity_poly.type
_entity_poly.pdbx_seq_one_letter_code
_entity_poly.pdbx_strand_id
1 'polypeptide(L)' 'MKLFAERNSWIDTENAFKIGPHIVRVEQQKKAVIKLNFGEPDFSV' A
#
# COMPACT_ATOMS: atom_id res chain seq x y z
N MET A 1 5.02 -20.01 -24.63
CA MET A 1 5.34 -19.94 -23.18
C MET A 1 4.95 -18.54 -22.70
N LYS A 2 4.02 -18.40 -21.75
CA LYS A 2 3.73 -17.09 -21.14
C LYS A 2 4.73 -16.86 -20.00
N LEU A 3 5.28 -15.64 -19.91
CA LEU A 3 6.21 -15.24 -18.84
C LEU A 3 5.54 -15.23 -17.46
N PHE A 4 4.24 -14.93 -17.42
CA PHE A 4 3.43 -14.88 -16.20
C PHE A 4 2.28 -15.89 -16.24
N ALA A 5 1.86 -16.34 -15.06
CA ALA A 5 0.67 -17.17 -14.90
C ALA A 5 -0.60 -16.34 -15.13
N GLU A 6 -1.62 -16.94 -15.76
CA GLU A 6 -2.90 -16.27 -16.06
C GLU A 6 -3.62 -15.78 -14.79
N ARG A 7 -3.56 -16.56 -13.70
CA ARG A 7 -4.12 -16.17 -12.40
C ARG A 7 -3.60 -14.83 -11.86
N ASN A 8 -2.43 -14.37 -12.30
CA ASN A 8 -1.90 -13.07 -11.87
C ASN A 8 -2.80 -11.91 -12.34
N SER A 9 -3.54 -12.06 -13.45
CA SER A 9 -4.48 -11.04 -13.93
C SER A 9 -5.85 -11.10 -13.23
N TRP A 10 -6.09 -12.11 -12.38
CA TRP A 10 -7.31 -12.21 -11.59
C TRP A 10 -7.19 -11.46 -10.27
N ILE A 11 -5.96 -11.12 -9.86
CA ILE A 11 -5.69 -10.26 -8.73
C ILE A 11 -5.91 -8.82 -9.21
N ASP A 12 -6.87 -8.14 -8.60
CA ASP A 12 -7.07 -6.72 -8.87
C ASP A 12 -5.83 -5.93 -8.44
N THR A 13 -5.64 -4.78 -9.06
CA THR A 13 -4.48 -3.93 -8.80
C THR A 13 -4.59 -3.21 -7.46
N GLU A 14 -5.80 -3.02 -6.91
CA GLU A 14 -6.04 -2.35 -5.63
C GLU A 14 -5.55 -3.17 -4.44
N ASN A 15 -4.31 -2.87 -4.01
CA ASN A 15 -3.70 -3.46 -2.82
C ASN A 15 -3.35 -2.37 -1.79
N ALA A 16 -3.19 -2.79 -0.54
CA ALA A 16 -2.87 -1.88 0.57
C ALA A 16 -1.54 -1.13 0.39
N PHE A 17 -0.63 -1.59 -0.46
CA PHE A 17 0.66 -0.93 -0.71
C PHE A 17 0.55 0.27 -1.64
N LYS A 18 -0.48 0.34 -2.49
CA LYS A 18 -0.72 1.49 -3.39
C LYS A 18 -0.89 2.82 -2.64
N ILE A 19 -1.32 2.78 -1.38
CA ILE A 19 -1.49 4.00 -0.58
C ILE A 19 -0.14 4.65 -0.22
N GLY A 20 0.95 3.88 -0.19
CA GLY A 20 2.29 4.35 0.21
C GLY A 20 2.79 5.56 -0.59
N PRO A 21 2.84 5.51 -1.93
CA PRO A 21 3.20 6.66 -2.76
C PRO A 21 2.32 7.90 -2.53
N HIS A 22 1.03 7.71 -2.24
CA HIS A 22 0.13 8.81 -1.93
C HIS A 22 0.42 9.44 -0.56
N ILE A 23 0.71 8.62 0.46
CA ILE A 23 1.15 9.08 1.78
C ILE A 23 2.43 9.92 1.64
N VAL A 24 3.45 9.40 0.94
CA VAL A 24 4.73 10.09 0.71
C VAL A 24 4.51 11.45 0.02
N ARG A 25 3.65 11.48 -1.01
CA ARG A 25 3.32 12.72 -1.72
C ARG A 25 2.69 13.76 -0.79
N VAL A 26 1.80 13.35 0.12
CA VAL A 26 1.14 14.27 1.07
C VAL A 26 2.13 14.73 2.15
N GLU A 27 2.97 13.85 2.67
CA GLU A 27 4.02 14.18 3.65
C GLU A 27 4.97 15.27 3.11
N GLN A 28 5.35 15.18 1.83
CA GLN A 28 6.22 16.17 1.16
C GLN A 28 5.57 17.56 0.99
N GLN A 29 4.24 17.66 1.01
CA GLN A 29 3.49 18.88 0.68
C GLN A 29 3.09 19.75 1.88
N LYS A 30 3.54 19.41 3.10
CA LYS A 30 3.53 20.24 4.34
C LYS A 30 2.40 20.03 5.37
N LYS A 31 2.07 18.81 5.78
CA LYS A 31 1.42 18.56 7.10
C LYS A 31 1.79 17.19 7.67
N ALA A 32 1.63 17.04 8.99
CA ALA A 32 1.64 15.76 9.66
C ALA A 32 0.54 14.86 9.07
N VAL A 33 0.90 13.65 8.65
CA VAL A 33 -0.03 12.64 8.14
C VAL A 33 -0.30 11.64 9.26
N ILE A 34 -1.56 11.51 9.67
CA ILE A 34 -1.99 10.46 10.60
C ILE A 34 -2.28 9.21 9.78
N LYS A 35 -1.54 8.13 10.04
CA LYS A 35 -1.64 6.86 9.32
C LYS A 35 -2.56 5.92 10.11
N LEU A 36 -3.71 5.58 9.53
CA LEU A 36 -4.72 4.68 10.13
C LEU A 36 -4.87 3.38 9.31
N ASN A 37 -3.80 2.99 8.60
CA ASN A 37 -3.81 1.90 7.62
C ASN A 37 -2.87 0.73 7.98
N PHE A 38 -2.33 0.71 9.21
CA PHE A 38 -1.45 -0.38 9.65
C PHE A 38 -2.26 -1.62 9.98
N GLY A 39 -1.80 -2.78 9.49
CA GLY A 39 -2.39 -4.09 9.77
C GLY A 39 -1.75 -4.81 10.96
N GLU A 40 -0.86 -4.13 11.68
CA GLU A 40 -0.12 -4.65 12.82
C GLU A 40 -0.33 -3.77 14.05
N PRO A 41 -0.21 -4.33 15.28
CA PRO A 41 -0.26 -3.55 16.50
C PRO A 41 0.85 -2.48 16.55
N ASP A 42 0.54 -1.34 17.17
CA ASP A 42 1.50 -0.29 17.49
C ASP A 42 2.24 -0.53 18.82
N PHE A 43 2.14 -1.75 19.36
CA PHE A 43 2.78 -2.21 20.59
C PHE A 43 3.44 -3.59 20.41
N SER A 44 4.37 -3.94 21.30
CA SER A 44 5.06 -5.24 21.27
C SER A 44 4.14 -6.39 21.70
N VAL A 45 4.19 -7.48 20.95
CA VAL A 45 3.54 -8.78 21.21
C VAL A 45 4.55 -9.84 21.62
#